data_AF-A0A2N8T612-F1
#
_entry.id   AF-A0A2N8T612-F1
#
_cell.length_a   1.000
_cell.length_b   1.000
_cell.length_c   1.000
_cell.angle_alpha   90.00
_cell.angle_beta   90.00
_cell.angle_gamma   90.00
#
_symmetry.space_group_name_H-M   'P 1'
#
loop_
_entity.id
_entity.type
_entity.pdbx_description
1 polymer ?
#
loop_
_entity_poly.entity_id
_entity_poly.type
_entity_poly.pdbx_seq_one_letter_code
_entity_poly.pdbx_strand_id
1 'polypeptide(L)'
;MRALIEPHKAEIIAKAVELAKAGDPQSLRLCLERLAPAPRPEAEKVVVPGLADAPTLQAKATAILAAVAGGQISAEAGDKLLRMLDTYGKAVVLDEHERRLRAIEEGKPRPGVAALLGDRYDAEGLV
;
A
#
# COMPACT_ATOMS: atom_id res chain seq x y z
N MET A 1 -1.93 21.98 26.42
CA MET A 1 -3.41 21.84 26.28
C MET A 1 -3.86 20.39 26.53
N ARG A 2 -3.52 19.41 25.69
CA ARG A 2 -3.94 17.99 25.89
C ARG A 2 -3.57 17.40 27.26
N ALA A 3 -2.34 17.64 27.73
CA ALA A 3 -1.87 17.18 29.04
C ALA A 3 -2.64 17.77 30.24
N LEU A 4 -3.27 18.94 30.07
CA LEU A 4 -4.08 19.59 31.12
C LEU A 4 -5.51 19.03 31.18
N ILE A 5 -5.98 18.42 30.10
CA ILE A 5 -7.36 17.93 29.95
C ILE A 5 -7.45 16.43 30.26
N GLU A 6 -6.40 15.67 29.92
CA GLU A 6 -6.35 14.21 30.10
C GLU A 6 -6.74 13.73 31.51
N PRO A 7 -6.31 14.37 32.62
CA PRO A 7 -6.71 13.95 33.97
C PRO A 7 -8.22 14.08 34.22
N HIS A 8 -8.90 15.01 33.55
CA HIS A 8 -10.32 15.31 33.74
C HIS A 8 -11.24 14.56 32.76
N LYS A 9 -10.70 13.67 31.93
CA LYS A 9 -11.47 13.03 30.84
C LYS A 9 -12.75 12.35 31.32
N ALA A 10 -12.70 11.66 32.46
CA ALA A 10 -13.84 10.92 32.98
C ALA A 10 -14.98 11.86 33.40
N GLU A 11 -14.64 12.95 34.10
CA GLU A 11 -15.59 13.98 34.53
C GLU A 11 -16.20 14.71 33.32
N ILE A 12 -15.38 15.04 32.32
CA ILE A 12 -15.85 15.69 31.08
C ILE A 12 -16.81 14.79 30.32
N ILE A 13 -16.50 13.49 30.20
CA ILE A 13 -17.39 12.52 29.55
C ILE A 13 -18.70 12.37 30.32
N ALA A 14 -18.63 12.22 31.64
CA ALA A 14 -19.83 12.13 32.49
C ALA A 14 -20.71 13.37 32.31
N LYS A 15 -20.12 14.57 32.28
CA LYS A 15 -20.86 15.80 32.08
C LYS A 15 -21.48 15.91 30.70
N ALA A 16 -20.77 15.50 29.65
CA ALA A 16 -21.30 15.45 28.29
C ALA A 16 -22.51 14.51 28.21
N VAL A 17 -22.47 13.35 28.87
CA VAL A 17 -23.61 12.42 28.93
C VAL A 17 -24.81 13.03 29.67
N GLU A 18 -24.58 13.74 30.78
CA GLU A 18 -25.66 14.45 31.48
C GLU A 18 -26.31 15.51 30.61
N LEU A 19 -25.51 16.35 29.95
CA LEU A 19 -26.01 17.41 29.06
C LEU A 19 -26.78 16.82 27.88
N ALA A 20 -26.29 15.71 27.30
CA ALA A 20 -27.01 14.98 26.26
C ALA A 20 -28.37 14.49 26.75
N LYS A 21 -28.44 13.89 27.94
CA LYS A 21 -29.69 13.44 28.57
C LYS A 21 -30.64 14.59 28.88
N ALA A 22 -30.12 15.79 29.15
CA ALA A 22 -30.89 17.01 29.35
C ALA A 22 -31.34 17.67 28.03
N GLY A 23 -31.00 17.10 26.88
CA GLY A 23 -31.45 17.57 25.56
C GLY A 23 -30.51 18.56 24.88
N ASP A 24 -29.27 18.73 25.35
CA ASP A 24 -28.28 19.56 24.66
C ASP A 24 -27.91 18.97 23.28
N PRO A 25 -28.17 19.68 22.15
CA PRO A 25 -27.97 19.13 20.82
C PRO A 25 -26.51 18.77 20.50
N GLN A 26 -25.54 19.54 21.03
CA GLN A 26 -24.12 19.29 20.79
C GLN A 26 -23.66 18.01 21.51
N SER A 27 -24.04 17.86 22.76
CA SER A 27 -23.74 16.67 23.57
C SER A 27 -24.45 15.43 23.05
N LEU A 28 -25.70 15.55 22.59
CA LEU A 28 -26.43 14.48 21.91
C LEU A 28 -25.69 14.00 20.66
N ARG A 29 -25.31 14.93 19.78
CA ARG A 29 -24.54 14.59 18.57
C ARG A 29 -23.23 13.89 18.91
N LEU A 30 -22.47 14.41 19.88
CA LEU A 30 -21.22 13.80 20.33
C LEU A 30 -21.43 12.36 20.83
N CYS A 31 -22.47 12.12 21.64
CA CYS A 31 -22.78 10.80 22.16
C CYS A 31 -23.23 9.84 21.04
N LEU A 32 -24.06 10.32 20.10
CA LEU A 32 -24.52 9.52 18.95
C LEU A 32 -23.38 9.13 18.02
N GLU A 33 -22.45 10.05 17.71
CA GLU A 33 -21.26 9.74 16.90
C GLU A 33 -20.38 8.65 17.52
N ARG A 34 -20.44 8.46 18.85
CA ARG A 34 -19.69 7.41 19.57
C ARG A 34 -20.45 6.09 19.72
N LEU A 35 -21.77 6.16 19.94
CA LEU A 35 -22.62 4.98 20.13
C LEU A 35 -23.01 4.31 18.81
N ALA A 36 -23.27 5.12 17.78
CA ALA A 36 -23.63 4.69 16.44
C ALA A 36 -22.76 5.48 15.44
N PRO A 37 -21.44 5.22 15.41
CA PRO A 37 -20.58 5.86 14.42
C PRO A 37 -21.14 5.59 13.03
N ALA A 38 -21.16 6.61 12.18
CA ALA A 38 -21.48 6.42 10.77
C ALA A 38 -20.59 5.28 10.25
N PRO A 39 -21.15 4.32 9.48
CA PRO A 39 -20.35 3.27 8.88
C PRO A 39 -19.15 3.93 8.22
N ARG A 40 -17.94 3.52 8.63
CA ARG A 40 -16.75 3.92 7.87
C ARG A 40 -17.05 3.51 6.42
N PRO A 41 -16.86 4.40 5.44
CA PRO A 41 -16.99 3.99 4.05
C PRO A 41 -15.91 2.95 3.80
N GLU A 42 -16.26 1.68 3.96
CA GLU A 42 -15.53 0.60 3.31
C GLU A 42 -15.69 0.89 1.83
N ALA A 43 -14.55 1.11 1.15
CA ALA A 43 -14.58 1.20 -0.29
C ALA A 43 -15.29 -0.05 -0.81
N GLU A 44 -16.27 0.13 -1.68
CA GLU A 44 -17.05 -0.96 -2.23
C GLU A 44 -16.13 -2.07 -2.72
N LYS A 45 -16.47 -3.33 -2.42
CA LYS A 45 -15.68 -4.46 -2.88
C LYS A 45 -15.78 -4.51 -4.40
N VAL A 46 -14.64 -4.30 -5.06
CA VAL A 46 -14.59 -4.21 -6.51
C VAL A 46 -14.12 -5.52 -7.11
N VAL A 47 -14.86 -6.02 -8.11
CA VAL A 47 -14.49 -7.20 -8.89
C VAL A 47 -13.98 -6.73 -10.24
N VAL A 48 -12.70 -6.99 -10.53
CA VAL A 48 -12.09 -6.69 -11.83
C VAL A 48 -11.94 -8.00 -12.62
N PRO A 49 -12.68 -8.19 -13.71
CA PRO A 49 -12.58 -9.40 -14.53
C PRO A 49 -11.15 -9.65 -15.02
N GLY A 50 -10.67 -10.89 -14.87
CA GLY A 50 -9.35 -11.31 -15.35
C GLY A 50 -8.16 -10.76 -14.56
N LEU A 51 -8.37 -9.93 -13.52
CA LEU A 51 -7.26 -9.36 -12.74
C LEU A 51 -6.48 -10.40 -11.94
N ALA A 52 -7.19 -11.39 -11.36
CA ALA A 52 -6.58 -12.45 -10.57
C ALA A 52 -5.65 -13.32 -11.44
N ASP A 53 -6.15 -13.73 -12.60
CA ASP A 53 -5.47 -14.65 -13.52
C ASP A 53 -4.43 -13.98 -14.42
N ALA A 54 -4.42 -12.64 -14.50
CA ALA A 54 -3.48 -11.90 -15.31
C ALA A 54 -2.01 -12.19 -14.90
N PRO A 55 -1.14 -12.64 -15.82
CA PRO A 55 0.18 -13.17 -15.48
C PRO A 55 1.25 -12.09 -15.24
N THR A 56 1.02 -10.86 -15.69
CA THR A 56 2.00 -9.76 -15.60
C THR A 56 1.38 -8.51 -15.00
N LEU A 57 2.22 -7.62 -14.46
CA LEU A 57 1.77 -6.31 -13.97
C LEU A 57 1.08 -5.51 -15.07
N GLN A 58 1.61 -5.56 -16.30
CA GLN A 58 0.97 -4.92 -17.45
C GLN A 58 -0.42 -5.49 -17.74
N ALA A 59 -0.56 -6.82 -17.76
CA ALA A 59 -1.86 -7.45 -17.99
C ALA A 59 -2.87 -7.10 -16.88
N LYS A 60 -2.41 -7.02 -15.62
CA LYS A 60 -3.22 -6.57 -14.49
C LYS A 60 -3.66 -5.11 -14.65
N ALA A 61 -2.76 -4.21 -15.05
CA ALA A 61 -3.09 -2.81 -15.31
C ALA A 61 -4.10 -2.67 -16.46
N THR A 62 -3.93 -3.42 -17.56
CA THR A 62 -4.86 -3.44 -18.68
C THR A 62 -6.25 -3.93 -18.26
N ALA A 63 -6.33 -4.99 -17.43
CA ALA A 63 -7.61 -5.49 -16.90
C ALA A 63 -8.34 -4.42 -16.07
N ILE A 64 -7.62 -3.69 -15.21
CA ILE A 64 -8.20 -2.59 -14.42
C ILE A 64 -8.71 -1.47 -15.34
N LEU A 65 -7.90 -1.03 -16.30
CA LEU A 65 -8.28 0.02 -17.24
C LEU A 65 -9.50 -0.37 -18.09
N ALA A 66 -9.56 -1.62 -18.54
CA ALA A 66 -10.70 -2.15 -19.28
C ALA A 66 -11.97 -2.16 -18.43
N ALA A 67 -11.89 -2.56 -17.16
CA ALA A 67 -13.04 -2.56 -16.25
C ALA A 67 -13.57 -1.15 -15.96
N VAL A 68 -12.67 -0.15 -15.84
CA VAL A 68 -13.06 1.26 -15.73
C VAL A 68 -13.74 1.74 -17.01
N ALA A 69 -13.12 1.51 -18.17
CA ALA A 69 -13.65 1.94 -19.46
C ALA A 69 -15.00 1.30 -19.79
N GLY A 70 -15.21 0.05 -19.36
CA GLY A 70 -16.47 -0.68 -19.49
C GLY A 70 -17.52 -0.33 -18.43
N GLY A 71 -17.23 0.56 -17.47
CA GLY A 71 -18.17 0.97 -16.42
C GLY A 71 -18.45 -0.11 -15.37
N GLN A 72 -17.65 -1.17 -15.31
CA GLN A 72 -17.79 -2.24 -14.32
C GLN A 72 -17.33 -1.79 -12.94
N ILE A 73 -16.41 -0.83 -12.90
CA ILE A 73 -15.85 -0.26 -11.68
C ILE A 73 -15.72 1.26 -11.85
N SER A 74 -15.75 2.02 -10.74
CA SER A 74 -15.59 3.47 -10.79
C SER A 74 -14.15 3.86 -11.13
N ALA A 75 -13.98 5.07 -11.69
CA ALA A 75 -12.65 5.63 -11.95
C ALA A 75 -11.82 5.76 -10.65
N GLU A 76 -12.46 6.10 -9.53
CA GLU A 76 -11.80 6.19 -8.22
C GLU A 76 -11.30 4.81 -7.74
N ALA A 77 -12.10 3.75 -7.92
CA ALA A 77 -11.67 2.39 -7.61
C ALA A 77 -10.50 1.96 -8.51
N GLY A 78 -10.57 2.26 -9.81
CA GLY A 78 -9.50 2.00 -10.75
C GLY A 78 -8.18 2.67 -10.37
N ASP A 79 -8.21 3.96 -10.01
CA ASP A 79 -7.01 4.71 -9.57
C ASP A 79 -6.38 4.08 -8.32
N LYS A 80 -7.21 3.71 -7.32
CA LYS A 80 -6.71 3.03 -6.10
C LYS A 80 -6.03 1.71 -6.44
N LEU A 81 -6.62 0.90 -7.30
CA LEU A 81 -6.03 -0.38 -7.72
C LEU A 81 -4.73 -0.20 -8.50
N LEU A 82 -4.66 0.79 -9.39
CA LEU A 82 -3.43 1.09 -10.14
C LEU A 82 -2.30 1.58 -9.21
N ARG A 83 -2.61 2.36 -8.17
CA ARG A 83 -1.62 2.77 -7.15
C ARG A 83 -1.10 1.59 -6.32
N MET A 84 -1.97 0.64 -5.97
CA MET A 84 -1.54 -0.60 -5.31
C MET A 84 -0.58 -1.38 -6.20
N LEU A 85 -0.90 -1.48 -7.50
CA LEU A 85 -0.07 -2.16 -8.47
C LEU A 85 1.29 -1.47 -8.69
N ASP A 86 1.33 -0.13 -8.72
CA ASP A 86 2.58 0.67 -8.79
C ASP A 86 3.47 0.41 -7.56
N THR A 87 2.89 0.42 -6.36
CA THR A 87 3.61 0.15 -5.12
C THR A 87 4.22 -1.26 -5.13
N TYR A 88 3.46 -2.25 -5.57
CA TYR A 88 3.94 -3.61 -5.71
C TYR A 88 5.02 -3.74 -6.80
N GLY A 89 4.83 -3.08 -7.94
CA GLY A 89 5.80 -3.08 -9.04
C GLY A 89 7.16 -2.52 -8.63
N LYS A 90 7.19 -1.44 -7.84
CA LYS A 90 8.42 -0.89 -7.27
C LYS A 90 9.15 -1.89 -6.37
N ALA A 91 8.41 -2.63 -5.54
CA ALA A 91 8.98 -3.66 -4.68
C ALA A 91 9.59 -4.81 -5.49
N VAL A 92 8.90 -5.29 -6.54
CA VAL A 92 9.42 -6.33 -7.44
C VAL A 92 10.68 -5.88 -8.16
N VAL A 93 10.71 -4.65 -8.66
CA VAL A 93 11.89 -4.09 -9.34
C VAL A 93 13.06 -3.96 -8.36
N LEU A 94 12.81 -3.54 -7.13
CA LEU A 94 13.84 -3.46 -6.10
C LEU A 94 14.43 -4.83 -5.78
N ASP A 95 13.60 -5.85 -5.57
CA ASP A 95 14.04 -7.22 -5.33
C ASP A 95 14.89 -7.77 -6.50
N GLU A 96 14.45 -7.54 -7.73
CA GLU A 96 15.19 -7.91 -8.93
C GLU A 96 16.56 -7.21 -9.01
N HIS A 97 16.60 -5.92 -8.68
CA HIS A 97 17.84 -5.15 -8.64
C HIS A 97 18.79 -5.67 -7.56
N GLU A 98 18.31 -5.93 -6.35
CA GLU A 98 19.11 -6.50 -5.26
C GLU A 98 19.68 -7.87 -5.65
N ARG A 99 18.86 -8.73 -6.25
CA ARG A 99 19.30 -10.05 -6.75
C ARG A 99 20.43 -9.91 -7.77
N ARG A 100 20.28 -8.99 -8.73
CA ARG A 100 21.30 -8.73 -9.77
C ARG A 100 22.57 -8.12 -9.19
N LEU A 101 22.46 -7.24 -8.20
CA LEU A 101 23.60 -6.65 -7.51
C LEU A 101 24.41 -7.71 -6.77
N ARG A 102 23.74 -8.55 -5.95
CA ARG A 102 24.40 -9.66 -5.24
C ARG A 102 25.14 -10.59 -6.17
N ALA A 103 24.54 -10.97 -7.31
CA ALA A 103 25.21 -11.83 -8.28
C ALA A 103 26.51 -11.22 -8.83
N ILE A 104 26.57 -9.89 -8.95
CA ILE A 104 27.78 -9.18 -9.39
C ILE A 104 28.80 -9.10 -8.23
N GLU A 105 28.35 -8.80 -7.02
CA GLU A 105 29.19 -8.65 -5.82
C GLU A 105 29.81 -9.98 -5.36
N GLU A 106 29.11 -11.09 -5.54
CA GLU A 106 29.62 -12.45 -5.29
C GLU A 106 30.61 -12.94 -6.37
N GLY A 107 31.00 -12.06 -7.31
CA GLY A 107 32.00 -12.36 -8.32
C GLY A 107 31.52 -13.32 -9.41
N LYS A 108 30.20 -13.52 -9.58
CA LYS A 108 29.68 -14.36 -10.66
C LYS A 108 29.89 -13.62 -12.00
N PRO A 109 30.78 -14.11 -12.89
CA PRO A 109 31.06 -13.40 -14.13
C PRO A 109 29.78 -13.34 -14.96
N ARG A 110 29.51 -12.19 -15.59
CA ARG A 110 28.42 -12.06 -16.56
C ARG A 110 28.55 -13.16 -17.61
N PRO A 111 27.47 -13.88 -17.98
CA PRO A 111 27.51 -14.81 -19.10
C PRO A 111 27.81 -13.98 -20.36
N GLY A 112 29.07 -14.02 -20.81
CA GLY A 112 29.60 -13.18 -21.88
C GLY A 112 30.95 -12.51 -21.57
N VAL A 113 31.26 -12.23 -20.30
CA VAL A 113 32.56 -11.62 -19.92
C VAL A 113 33.64 -12.68 -19.68
N ALA A 114 33.27 -13.88 -19.22
CA ALA A 114 34.20 -15.01 -19.11
C ALA A 114 34.82 -15.41 -20.46
N ALA A 115 34.13 -15.16 -21.58
CA ALA A 115 34.66 -15.40 -22.93
C ALA A 115 35.63 -14.30 -23.42
N LEU A 116 35.62 -13.12 -22.79
CA LEU A 116 36.49 -11.99 -23.11
C LEU A 116 37.76 -11.94 -22.24
N LEU A 117 37.74 -12.62 -21.09
CA LEU A 117 38.88 -12.75 -20.15
C LEU A 117 39.61 -14.08 -20.34
N GLY A 118 39.87 -14.46 -21.60
CA GLY A 118 40.80 -15.54 -21.91
C GLY A 118 42.22 -15.21 -21.43
N ASP A 119 42.86 -16.20 -20.80
CA ASP A 119 44.30 -16.37 -20.60
C ASP A 119 45.12 -15.33 -19.81
N ARG A 120 44.52 -14.25 -19.28
CA ARG A 120 45.30 -13.18 -18.62
C ARG A 120 45.30 -13.18 -17.09
N TYR A 121 44.80 -14.23 -16.45
CA TYR A 121 44.73 -14.30 -14.98
C TYR A 121 45.63 -15.35 -14.31
N ASP A 122 46.59 -15.93 -15.02
CA ASP A 122 47.52 -16.93 -14.46
C ASP A 122 48.97 -16.42 -14.23
N ALA A 123 49.24 -15.13 -14.43
CA ALA A 123 50.57 -14.58 -14.16
C ALA A 123 50.47 -13.15 -13.63
N GLU A 124 50.24 -13.00 -12.32
CA GLU A 124 51.02 -12.09 -11.46
C GLU A 124 50.52 -12.16 -10.00
N GLY A 125 51.22 -13.00 -9.22
CA GLY A 125 51.74 -12.71 -7.88
C GLY A 125 50.85 -12.02 -6.85
N LEU A 126 50.27 -12.83 -5.96
CA LEU A 126 49.96 -12.44 -4.59
C LEU A 126 51.29 -12.33 -3.80
N VAL A 127 51.78 -11.11 -3.57
CA VAL A 127 52.63 -10.74 -2.42
C VAL A 127 52.16 -9.39 -1.90
#